data_AF-A0A7C7Z2P9-F1
#
_entry.id   AF-A0A7C7Z2P9-F1
#
_cell.length_a   1.000
_cell.length_b   1.000
_cell.length_c   1.000
_cell.angle_alpha   90.00
_cell.angle_beta   90.00
_cell.angle_gamma   90.00
#
_symmetry.space_group_name_H-M   'P 1'
#
loop_
_entity.id
_entity.type
_entity.pdbx_description
1 polymer ?
#
loop_
_entity_poly.entity_id
_entity_poly.type
_entity_poly.pdbx_seq_one_letter_code
_entity_poly.pdbx_strand_id
1 'polypeptide(L)'
;MNKTAYSKTLALLMAAGMLLSGCILDTVNETDNDGLAPDVEIDLGPVEIITTDGCDNLNPLHCMLPFPSNAFLTADTSTETGYKVNYASNTLPSSGTTSNVEILDLNRFDGFSPSTQIMTAFTTVPNLTGVANQHSIATSLSDGHATVLLNLKNGERVAHWVELDDRATNPSATIVFMRTLGALDTNTTYGVAFIGLTDLSGNPITPSPAMQAIIDGDETTSPDIESRRDEIEAFIGSHLDAYDLISVKAAWVFHTASSQSILSDISTMRSDALTRLGEDGIGCTVTSSEDNYGDDDKLYRRIRGTFTAPQYLESQNPPALLVRGNDSLPQYVEDSEIPFTMVIPQVLADLNESGPLVVFGHGFLGTGEG
;
A
#
# COMPACT_ATOMS: atom_id res chain seq x y z
N MET A 1 -22.64 -22.81 59.95
CA MET A 1 -21.45 -22.85 60.84
C MET A 1 -20.74 -21.51 60.73
N ASN A 2 -20.49 -20.90 61.90
CA ASN A 2 -19.61 -19.76 62.21
C ASN A 2 -18.35 -19.66 61.30
N LYS A 3 -17.70 -18.51 61.02
CA LYS A 3 -17.77 -17.12 61.52
C LYS A 3 -16.81 -16.25 60.66
N THR A 4 -17.21 -15.00 60.46
CA THR A 4 -16.41 -13.74 60.39
C THR A 4 -15.43 -13.42 59.24
N ALA A 5 -15.86 -12.43 58.46
CA ALA A 5 -15.08 -11.39 57.79
C ALA A 5 -14.44 -10.40 58.79
N TYR A 6 -13.46 -9.59 58.35
CA TYR A 6 -13.16 -8.17 58.68
C TYR A 6 -11.85 -7.80 57.92
N SER A 7 -11.82 -6.98 56.88
CA SER A 7 -12.02 -5.52 56.74
C SER A 7 -10.81 -4.65 57.15
N LYS A 8 -10.65 -3.59 56.33
CA LYS A 8 -9.59 -2.60 56.19
C LYS A 8 -9.31 -1.72 57.43
N THR A 9 -8.20 -0.97 57.30
CA THR A 9 -7.81 0.32 57.96
C THR A 9 -7.32 0.31 59.40
N LEU A 10 -6.06 0.74 59.66
CA LEU A 10 -5.70 1.92 60.50
C LEU A 10 -4.17 2.20 60.60
N ALA A 11 -3.81 3.49 60.50
CA ALA A 11 -2.69 4.28 61.08
C ALA A 11 -1.21 3.85 60.91
N LEU A 12 -0.29 4.66 60.35
CA LEU A 12 0.25 5.98 60.77
C LEU A 12 1.01 5.95 62.12
N LEU A 13 2.26 6.49 62.10
CA LEU A 13 3.26 6.74 63.16
C LEU A 13 4.39 5.70 63.36
N MET A 14 5.57 6.01 62.82
CA MET A 14 6.70 6.50 63.65
C MET A 14 7.79 7.13 62.80
N ALA A 15 7.94 8.44 62.96
CA ALA A 15 9.13 9.21 62.61
C ALA A 15 10.20 9.04 63.70
N ALA A 16 11.47 9.22 63.32
CA ALA A 16 12.64 9.65 64.12
C ALA A 16 13.86 8.73 63.91
N GLY A 17 14.78 9.20 63.07
CA GLY A 17 16.09 8.58 62.85
C GLY A 17 17.05 9.58 62.19
N MET A 18 17.25 10.74 62.81
CA MET A 18 18.33 11.67 62.49
C MET A 18 19.05 12.09 63.78
N LEU A 19 20.37 12.36 63.63
CA LEU A 19 21.35 12.96 64.55
C LEU A 19 22.07 11.94 65.46
N LEU A 20 23.40 11.76 65.48
CA LEU A 20 24.53 12.71 65.37
C LEU A 20 25.89 12.03 65.03
N SER A 21 26.86 12.89 64.70
CA SER A 21 28.34 12.77 64.70
C SER A 21 29.02 12.39 63.38
N GLY A 22 29.91 13.20 62.80
CA GLY A 22 30.53 14.42 63.31
C GLY A 22 31.26 15.23 62.24
N CYS A 23 31.48 16.50 62.58
CA CYS A 23 32.26 17.47 61.84
C CYS A 23 33.77 17.21 62.06
N ILE A 24 34.58 17.38 61.01
CA ILE A 24 35.90 18.01 61.11
C ILE A 24 36.01 19.02 59.96
N LEU A 25 36.24 20.28 60.32
CA LEU A 25 36.60 21.39 59.44
C LEU A 25 38.13 21.46 59.32
N ASP A 26 38.60 21.90 58.15
CA ASP A 26 39.77 22.75 57.85
C ASP A 26 40.25 22.38 56.43
N THR A 27 40.47 23.25 55.44
CA THR A 27 40.63 24.70 55.33
C THR A 27 40.44 25.10 53.86
N VAL A 28 40.09 26.36 53.64
CA VAL A 28 39.94 27.06 52.36
C VAL A 28 41.14 26.88 51.41
N ASN A 29 40.86 26.64 50.12
CA ASN A 29 41.65 27.21 49.05
C ASN A 29 40.72 27.55 47.87
N GLU A 30 40.55 28.84 47.60
CA GLU A 30 39.95 29.34 46.37
C GLU A 30 40.82 28.92 45.18
N THR A 31 40.24 28.15 44.27
CA THR A 31 40.64 28.16 42.86
C THR A 31 39.37 28.25 42.06
N ASP A 32 39.14 29.43 41.48
CA ASP A 32 38.29 29.60 40.31
C ASP A 32 38.71 28.56 39.27
N ASN A 33 37.84 27.58 39.04
CA ASN A 33 37.90 26.78 37.84
C ASN A 33 36.49 26.71 37.29
N ASP A 34 36.23 27.64 36.38
CA ASP A 34 35.06 27.70 35.51
C ASP A 34 35.14 26.50 34.55
N GLY A 35 34.85 25.32 35.10
CA GLY A 35 34.81 24.06 34.38
C GLY A 35 33.35 23.70 34.12
N LEU A 36 32.85 24.08 32.95
CA LEU A 36 31.70 23.43 32.33
C LEU A 36 31.91 21.91 32.47
N ALA A 37 31.04 21.26 33.25
CA ALA A 37 30.98 19.81 33.26
C ALA A 37 30.80 19.37 31.79
N PRO A 38 31.64 18.46 31.26
CA PRO A 38 31.39 17.94 29.93
C PRO A 38 30.01 17.28 29.95
N ASP A 39 29.15 17.66 29.01
CA ASP A 39 27.96 16.87 28.69
C ASP A 39 28.45 15.45 28.41
N VAL A 40 28.15 14.55 29.33
CA VAL A 40 28.38 13.13 29.13
C VAL A 40 27.31 12.71 28.15
N GLU A 41 27.65 12.65 26.86
CA GLU A 41 26.87 11.87 25.89
C GLU A 41 26.86 10.42 26.41
N ILE A 42 25.75 10.05 27.03
CA ILE A 42 25.47 8.66 27.36
C ILE A 42 25.14 8.01 26.03
N ASP A 43 26.11 7.31 25.45
CA ASP A 43 25.87 6.39 24.34
C ASP A 43 24.94 5.27 24.85
N LEU A 44 23.65 5.43 24.55
CA LEU A 44 22.60 4.49 24.98
C LEU A 44 22.56 3.22 24.11
N GLY A 45 23.46 3.11 23.13
CA GLY A 45 23.42 2.04 22.12
C GLY A 45 22.17 2.10 21.25
N PRO A 46 22.06 1.20 20.25
CA PRO A 46 20.93 1.22 19.33
C PRO A 46 19.59 0.94 20.02
N VAL A 47 18.54 1.64 19.60
CA VAL A 47 17.16 1.44 20.04
C VAL A 47 16.67 0.06 19.62
N GLU A 48 16.23 -0.74 20.59
CA GLU A 48 15.71 -2.08 20.34
C GLU A 48 14.36 -2.02 19.61
N ILE A 49 14.32 -2.54 18.39
CA ILE A 49 13.10 -2.66 17.57
C ILE A 49 12.74 -4.13 17.42
N ILE A 50 11.48 -4.44 17.68
CA ILE A 50 10.92 -5.77 17.40
C ILE A 50 10.89 -5.94 15.89
N THR A 51 11.67 -6.89 15.38
CA THR A 51 11.73 -7.20 13.95
C THR A 51 11.01 -8.50 13.63
N THR A 52 10.41 -8.55 12.45
CA THR A 52 9.88 -9.78 11.84
C THR A 52 10.31 -9.81 10.38
N ASP A 53 11.05 -10.85 10.01
CA ASP A 53 11.53 -11.01 8.62
C ASP A 53 10.34 -11.01 7.65
N GLY A 54 10.47 -10.30 6.53
CA GLY A 54 9.41 -10.17 5.53
C GLY A 54 8.31 -9.15 5.87
N CYS A 55 8.40 -8.45 7.01
CA CYS A 55 7.52 -7.35 7.37
C CYS A 55 8.24 -6.00 7.27
N ASP A 56 7.48 -4.92 7.10
CA ASP A 56 8.01 -3.57 7.31
C ASP A 56 8.07 -3.29 8.81
N ASN A 57 9.28 -3.16 9.34
CA ASN A 57 9.49 -2.99 10.77
C ASN A 57 9.32 -1.53 11.24
N LEU A 58 9.08 -0.60 10.31
CA LEU A 58 8.81 0.80 10.61
C LEU A 58 7.45 0.97 11.31
N ASN A 59 6.44 0.19 10.95
CA ASN A 59 5.15 0.14 11.64
C ASN A 59 4.80 -1.29 12.08
N PRO A 60 5.04 -1.64 13.36
CA PRO A 60 4.92 -3.02 13.82
C PRO A 60 3.47 -3.50 14.02
N LEU A 61 2.46 -2.68 13.72
CA LEU A 61 1.05 -3.03 13.95
C LEU A 61 0.54 -4.11 12.99
N HIS A 62 1.04 -4.10 11.76
CA HIS A 62 0.69 -5.07 10.71
C HIS A 62 1.90 -5.27 9.80
N CYS A 63 2.16 -6.51 9.40
CA CYS A 63 3.35 -6.88 8.63
C CYS A 63 3.57 -6.05 7.35
N MET A 64 2.49 -5.74 6.62
CA MET A 64 2.56 -4.98 5.38
C MET A 64 2.55 -3.46 5.56
N LEU A 65 2.36 -2.95 6.78
CA LEU A 65 2.21 -1.51 7.00
C LEU A 65 3.55 -0.85 7.40
N PRO A 66 3.80 0.40 6.97
CA PRO A 66 2.99 1.15 6.00
C PRO A 66 3.03 0.52 4.60
N PHE A 67 1.95 0.69 3.83
CA PHE A 67 1.82 0.15 2.48
C PHE A 67 1.44 1.24 1.48
N PRO A 68 1.98 1.23 0.25
CA PRO A 68 3.21 0.53 -0.15
C PRO A 68 4.44 1.07 0.60
N SER A 69 5.55 0.32 0.59
CA SER A 69 6.81 0.72 1.24
C SER A 69 8.01 0.10 0.55
N ASN A 70 9.11 0.85 0.43
CA ASN A 70 10.39 0.34 -0.07
C ASN A 70 10.97 -0.83 0.74
N ALA A 71 10.44 -1.14 1.94
CA ALA A 71 10.75 -2.36 2.68
C ALA A 71 10.50 -3.65 1.86
N PHE A 72 9.58 -3.58 0.89
CA PHE A 72 9.22 -4.71 0.03
C PHE A 72 9.84 -4.60 -1.38
N LEU A 73 10.86 -3.76 -1.56
CA LEU A 73 11.64 -3.70 -2.80
C LEU A 73 13.08 -4.16 -2.54
N THR A 74 13.66 -4.82 -3.54
CA THR A 74 15.09 -5.11 -3.60
C THR A 74 15.69 -4.52 -4.87
N ALA A 75 16.99 -4.19 -4.85
CA ALA A 75 17.67 -3.68 -6.02
C ALA A 75 17.79 -4.77 -7.10
N ASP A 76 17.42 -4.45 -8.34
CA ASP A 76 17.57 -5.30 -9.51
C ASP A 76 17.88 -4.46 -10.76
N THR A 77 19.16 -4.42 -11.13
CA THR A 77 19.65 -3.63 -12.27
C THR A 77 19.19 -4.15 -13.63
N SER A 78 18.51 -5.31 -13.68
CA SER A 78 17.91 -5.82 -14.93
C SER A 78 16.53 -5.22 -15.23
N THR A 79 15.94 -4.51 -14.27
CA THR A 79 14.62 -3.87 -14.40
C THR A 79 14.74 -2.40 -14.81
N GLU A 80 13.65 -1.80 -15.30
CA GLU A 80 13.64 -0.40 -15.74
C GLU A 80 13.76 0.59 -14.58
N THR A 81 13.13 0.27 -13.44
CA THR A 81 13.17 1.10 -12.22
C THR A 81 14.45 0.89 -11.41
N GLY A 82 15.18 -0.20 -11.66
CA GLY A 82 16.28 -0.66 -10.80
C GLY A 82 15.82 -1.40 -9.54
N TYR A 83 14.52 -1.70 -9.41
CA TYR A 83 13.92 -2.37 -8.27
C TYR A 83 13.13 -3.60 -8.69
N LYS A 84 12.89 -4.50 -7.73
CA LYS A 84 11.98 -5.63 -7.86
C LYS A 84 11.19 -5.81 -6.57
N VAL A 85 9.89 -6.06 -6.71
CA VAL A 85 9.03 -6.41 -5.57
C VAL A 85 9.52 -7.73 -4.95
N ASN A 86 9.62 -7.73 -3.62
CA ASN A 86 10.16 -8.84 -2.85
C ASN A 86 9.30 -9.12 -1.61
N TYR A 87 8.10 -9.65 -1.84
CA TYR A 87 7.30 -10.21 -0.76
C TYR A 87 7.81 -11.60 -0.37
N ALA A 88 8.04 -11.80 0.91
CA ALA A 88 8.35 -13.10 1.49
C ALA A 88 7.06 -13.95 1.64
N SER A 89 7.23 -15.25 1.88
CA SER A 89 6.11 -16.19 2.06
C SER A 89 5.27 -15.91 3.32
N ASN A 90 5.68 -14.98 4.18
CA ASN A 90 4.94 -14.54 5.36
C ASN A 90 4.56 -13.04 5.32
N THR A 91 4.83 -12.32 4.22
CA THR A 91 4.53 -10.88 4.12
C THR A 91 3.04 -10.62 4.01
N LEU A 92 2.34 -11.34 3.12
CA LEU A 92 0.93 -11.08 2.86
C LEU A 92 0.07 -11.55 4.04
N PRO A 93 -0.96 -10.77 4.44
CA PRO A 93 -1.80 -11.12 5.56
C PRO A 93 -2.53 -12.43 5.29
N SER A 94 -2.54 -13.29 6.31
CA SER A 94 -3.38 -14.49 6.31
C SER A 94 -4.85 -14.10 6.34
N SER A 95 -5.68 -14.91 5.70
CA SER A 95 -7.12 -14.83 5.92
C SER A 95 -7.48 -15.70 7.13
N GLY A 96 -8.59 -15.43 7.81
CA GLY A 96 -9.09 -16.31 8.87
C GLY A 96 -9.35 -17.76 8.42
N THR A 97 -9.28 -18.03 7.10
CA THR A 97 -9.44 -19.34 6.47
C THR A 97 -8.15 -19.94 5.90
N THR A 98 -7.06 -19.18 5.76
CA THR A 98 -5.78 -19.63 5.19
C THR A 98 -4.61 -19.08 5.99
N SER A 99 -3.81 -19.95 6.59
CA SER A 99 -2.73 -19.56 7.50
C SER A 99 -1.51 -18.95 6.82
N ASN A 100 -1.30 -19.21 5.53
CA ASN A 100 -0.25 -18.62 4.72
C ASN A 100 -0.85 -18.25 3.35
N VAL A 101 -0.68 -17.00 2.94
CA VAL A 101 -1.05 -16.50 1.62
C VAL A 101 0.23 -16.09 0.92
N GLU A 102 0.55 -16.74 -0.19
CA GLU A 102 1.70 -16.40 -1.01
C GLU A 102 1.22 -16.20 -2.45
N ILE A 103 1.60 -15.06 -3.04
CA ILE A 103 1.30 -14.73 -4.44
C ILE A 103 2.62 -14.42 -5.13
N LEU A 104 3.37 -15.48 -5.45
CA LEU A 104 4.71 -15.42 -6.04
C LEU A 104 4.78 -14.49 -7.27
N ASP A 105 3.72 -14.49 -8.07
CA ASP A 105 3.59 -13.69 -9.28
C ASP A 105 3.68 -12.18 -9.02
N LEU A 106 3.42 -11.69 -7.81
CA LEU A 106 3.59 -10.26 -7.48
C LEU A 106 5.07 -9.84 -7.46
N ASN A 107 6.00 -10.75 -7.17
CA ASN A 107 7.43 -10.46 -7.15
C ASN A 107 8.03 -10.28 -8.57
N ARG A 108 7.21 -10.39 -9.62
CA ARG A 108 7.64 -10.07 -11.00
C ARG A 108 7.70 -8.58 -11.30
N PHE A 109 6.99 -7.77 -10.51
CA PHE A 109 6.87 -6.34 -10.76
C PHE A 109 8.13 -5.59 -10.31
N ASP A 110 8.45 -4.51 -11.00
CA ASP A 110 9.61 -3.66 -10.72
C ASP A 110 9.26 -2.45 -9.82
N GLY A 111 8.14 -2.51 -9.12
CA GLY A 111 7.67 -1.49 -8.19
C GLY A 111 6.19 -1.69 -7.84
N PHE A 112 5.63 -0.76 -7.08
CA PHE A 112 4.22 -0.83 -6.70
C PHE A 112 3.29 -0.30 -7.79
N SER A 113 2.07 -0.81 -7.84
CA SER A 113 1.05 -0.27 -8.76
C SER A 113 0.88 1.24 -8.55
N PRO A 114 0.85 2.05 -9.62
CA PRO A 114 0.51 3.47 -9.50
C PRO A 114 -0.92 3.73 -9.00
N SER A 115 -1.78 2.71 -9.00
CA SER A 115 -3.14 2.74 -8.42
C SER A 115 -3.21 2.05 -7.05
N THR A 116 -2.07 1.90 -6.37
CA THR A 116 -2.00 1.28 -5.05
C THR A 116 -2.78 2.07 -4.00
N GLN A 117 -3.34 1.36 -3.02
CA GLN A 117 -3.98 1.98 -1.88
C GLN A 117 -2.94 2.29 -0.82
N ILE A 118 -2.73 3.57 -0.52
CA ILE A 118 -1.77 4.00 0.51
C ILE A 118 -2.43 3.82 1.88
N MET A 119 -1.72 3.19 2.82
CA MET A 119 -2.23 2.74 4.11
C MET A 119 -1.17 2.83 5.21
N THR A 120 -1.63 3.16 6.41
CA THR A 120 -0.86 3.00 7.66
C THR A 120 -1.82 2.69 8.81
N ALA A 121 -1.31 2.52 10.03
CA ALA A 121 -2.11 2.37 11.23
C ALA A 121 -1.41 3.04 12.42
N PHE A 122 -2.19 3.38 13.44
CA PHE A 122 -1.69 3.92 14.71
C PHE A 122 -2.25 3.11 15.89
N THR A 123 -1.55 3.16 17.03
CA THR A 123 -1.94 2.46 18.27
C THR A 123 -3.21 3.02 18.90
N THR A 124 -3.61 4.22 18.50
CA THR A 124 -4.88 4.87 18.85
C THR A 124 -5.54 5.41 17.58
N VAL A 125 -6.87 5.48 17.59
CA VAL A 125 -7.65 5.97 16.45
C VAL A 125 -7.42 7.47 16.27
N PRO A 126 -6.88 7.92 15.12
CA PRO A 126 -6.65 9.34 14.89
C PRO A 126 -7.96 10.07 14.63
N ASN A 127 -8.04 11.29 15.16
CA ASN A 127 -9.07 12.26 14.82
C ASN A 127 -8.71 12.94 13.49
N LEU A 128 -9.50 12.67 12.46
CA LEU A 128 -9.31 13.24 11.12
C LEU A 128 -9.97 14.62 10.94
N THR A 129 -10.43 15.27 12.02
CA THR A 129 -10.98 16.62 11.93
C THR A 129 -9.94 17.59 11.36
N GLY A 130 -10.28 18.26 10.25
CA GLY A 130 -9.37 19.20 9.57
C GLY A 130 -8.41 18.54 8.58
N VAL A 131 -8.31 17.21 8.56
CA VAL A 131 -7.63 16.46 7.49
C VAL A 131 -8.54 16.42 6.26
N ALA A 132 -7.94 16.49 5.07
CA ALA A 132 -8.68 16.41 3.80
C ALA A 132 -9.54 15.14 3.73
N ASN A 133 -10.84 15.32 3.49
CA ASN A 133 -11.82 14.25 3.24
C ASN A 133 -12.31 14.29 1.78
N GLN A 134 -13.20 13.38 1.40
CA GLN A 134 -13.73 13.26 0.04
C GLN A 134 -14.45 14.52 -0.50
N HIS A 135 -14.82 15.46 0.37
CA HIS A 135 -15.45 16.74 0.02
C HIS A 135 -14.50 17.93 0.11
N SER A 136 -13.28 17.75 0.64
CA SER A 136 -12.31 18.83 0.87
C SER A 136 -10.92 18.52 0.33
N ILE A 137 -10.80 17.58 -0.62
CA ILE A 137 -9.54 17.10 -1.22
C ILE A 137 -8.51 18.21 -1.48
N ALA A 138 -8.93 19.35 -2.04
CA ALA A 138 -8.03 20.44 -2.39
C ALA A 138 -7.21 20.98 -1.19
N THR A 139 -7.69 20.82 0.05
CA THR A 139 -6.94 21.22 1.25
C THR A 139 -5.69 20.37 1.46
N SER A 140 -5.63 19.16 0.91
CA SER A 140 -4.46 18.26 1.03
C SER A 140 -3.20 18.82 0.37
N LEU A 141 -3.37 19.77 -0.54
CA LEU A 141 -2.30 20.45 -1.26
C LEU A 141 -1.77 21.68 -0.52
N SER A 142 -2.43 22.09 0.57
CA SER A 142 -2.04 23.29 1.32
C SER A 142 -0.76 23.06 2.12
N ASP A 143 0.05 24.10 2.25
CA ASP A 143 1.18 24.12 3.16
C ASP A 143 0.70 23.89 4.60
N GLY A 144 1.46 23.11 5.38
CA GLY A 144 1.09 22.79 6.75
C GLY A 144 -0.08 21.81 6.91
N HIS A 145 -0.61 21.22 5.81
CA HIS A 145 -1.63 20.18 5.92
C HIS A 145 -1.10 18.98 6.72
N ALA A 146 -1.96 18.37 7.56
CA ALA A 146 -1.58 17.29 8.48
C ALA A 146 -1.16 15.98 7.80
N THR A 147 -1.34 15.88 6.49
CA THR A 147 -0.85 14.77 5.67
C THR A 147 -0.20 15.27 4.40
N VAL A 148 0.83 14.55 3.96
CA VAL A 148 1.62 14.84 2.76
C VAL A 148 1.70 13.59 1.91
N LEU A 149 1.43 13.73 0.62
CA LEU A 149 1.82 12.79 -0.43
C LEU A 149 2.60 13.58 -1.46
N LEU A 150 3.86 13.23 -1.66
CA LEU A 150 4.79 14.02 -2.44
C LEU A 150 5.46 13.18 -3.52
N ASN A 151 5.45 13.67 -4.75
CA ASN A 151 6.27 13.12 -5.82
C ASN A 151 7.71 13.61 -5.62
N LEU A 152 8.64 12.72 -5.27
CA LEU A 152 10.03 13.10 -4.95
C LEU A 152 10.87 13.42 -6.18
N LYS A 153 10.36 13.16 -7.40
CA LYS A 153 11.04 13.51 -8.65
C LYS A 153 10.87 14.98 -9.00
N ASN A 154 9.69 15.55 -8.77
CA ASN A 154 9.37 16.93 -9.14
C ASN A 154 9.03 17.84 -7.95
N GLY A 155 8.90 17.29 -6.74
CA GLY A 155 8.55 18.03 -5.52
C GLY A 155 7.07 18.43 -5.44
N GLU A 156 6.20 17.90 -6.30
CA GLU A 156 4.79 18.27 -6.33
C GLU A 156 3.97 17.45 -5.32
N ARG A 157 3.07 18.13 -4.60
CA ARG A 157 2.08 17.48 -3.75
C ARG A 157 0.99 16.83 -4.60
N VAL A 158 0.60 15.61 -4.25
CA VAL A 158 -0.49 14.88 -4.90
C VAL A 158 -1.79 15.11 -4.12
N ALA A 159 -2.85 15.46 -4.85
CA ALA A 159 -4.18 15.64 -4.27
C ALA A 159 -4.69 14.31 -3.70
N HIS A 160 -5.13 14.31 -2.45
CA HIS A 160 -5.59 13.11 -1.76
C HIS A 160 -6.65 13.42 -0.71
N TRP A 161 -7.33 12.39 -0.23
CA TRP A 161 -8.09 12.45 1.01
C TRP A 161 -7.71 11.29 1.93
N VAL A 162 -8.09 11.42 3.20
CA VAL A 162 -7.79 10.44 4.24
C VAL A 162 -9.09 9.95 4.87
N GLU A 163 -9.17 8.65 5.14
CA GLU A 163 -10.30 8.03 5.83
C GLU A 163 -9.84 6.90 6.74
N LEU A 164 -10.69 6.52 7.68
CA LEU A 164 -10.47 5.36 8.55
C LEU A 164 -11.15 4.12 7.95
N ASP A 165 -10.67 2.94 8.33
CA ASP A 165 -11.44 1.72 8.16
C ASP A 165 -12.67 1.73 9.08
N ASP A 166 -13.82 2.14 8.56
CA ASP A 166 -15.11 2.15 9.26
C ASP A 166 -15.55 0.74 9.72
N ARG A 167 -14.92 -0.32 9.23
CA ARG A 167 -15.21 -1.71 9.62
C ARG A 167 -14.21 -2.27 10.64
N ALA A 168 -13.26 -1.46 11.11
CA ALA A 168 -12.25 -1.90 12.06
C ALA A 168 -12.90 -2.38 13.37
N THR A 169 -12.54 -3.60 13.78
CA THR A 169 -12.96 -4.18 15.06
C THR A 169 -11.86 -4.09 16.14
N ASN A 170 -10.63 -3.73 15.74
CA ASN A 170 -9.51 -3.48 16.62
C ASN A 170 -9.14 -1.98 16.62
N PRO A 171 -9.50 -1.22 17.67
CA PRO A 171 -9.22 0.21 17.73
C PRO A 171 -7.73 0.52 17.90
N SER A 172 -6.90 -0.44 18.31
CA SER A 172 -5.45 -0.26 18.48
C SER A 172 -4.64 -0.54 17.22
N ALA A 173 -5.30 -0.86 16.11
CA ALA A 173 -4.66 -1.11 14.82
C ALA A 173 -5.61 -0.76 13.66
N THR A 174 -6.42 0.30 13.84
CA THR A 174 -7.34 0.80 12.80
C THR A 174 -6.53 1.33 11.63
N ILE A 175 -6.84 0.81 10.43
CA ILE A 175 -6.18 1.22 9.20
C ILE A 175 -6.64 2.64 8.84
N VAL A 176 -5.68 3.46 8.45
CA VAL A 176 -5.86 4.80 7.89
C VAL A 176 -5.51 4.71 6.41
N PHE A 177 -6.46 5.05 5.55
CA PHE A 177 -6.29 5.08 4.11
C PHE A 177 -5.96 6.50 3.66
N MET A 178 -5.00 6.63 2.76
CA MET A 178 -4.78 7.83 1.96
C MET A 178 -5.14 7.49 0.51
N ARG A 179 -6.14 8.18 -0.05
CA ARG A 179 -6.69 7.90 -1.38
C ARG A 179 -6.33 9.01 -2.35
N THR A 180 -5.80 8.62 -3.52
CA THR A 180 -5.49 9.52 -4.63
C THR A 180 -6.69 9.65 -5.56
N LEU A 181 -6.72 10.73 -6.36
CA LEU A 181 -7.80 10.99 -7.31
C LEU A 181 -7.58 10.30 -8.66
N GLY A 182 -6.36 9.82 -8.90
CA GLY A 182 -5.94 9.14 -10.10
C GLY A 182 -4.72 8.28 -9.83
N ALA A 183 -4.28 7.59 -10.87
CA ALA A 183 -3.03 6.86 -10.86
C ALA A 183 -1.87 7.85 -10.62
N LEU A 184 -0.92 7.42 -9.80
CA LEU A 184 0.38 8.07 -9.66
C LEU A 184 1.19 7.94 -10.97
N ASP A 185 2.23 8.75 -11.10
CA ASP A 185 3.22 8.57 -12.17
C ASP A 185 3.94 7.22 -12.01
N THR A 186 4.20 6.53 -13.11
CA THR A 186 5.04 5.31 -13.14
C THR A 186 6.51 5.62 -12.93
N ASN A 187 7.31 4.64 -12.47
CA ASN A 187 8.76 4.78 -12.27
C ASN A 187 9.13 6.06 -11.51
N THR A 188 8.43 6.28 -10.39
CA THR A 188 8.50 7.50 -9.60
C THR A 188 8.45 7.15 -8.12
N THR A 189 9.35 7.77 -7.35
CA THR A 189 9.41 7.66 -5.90
C THR A 189 8.47 8.68 -5.25
N TYR A 190 7.70 8.22 -4.27
CA TYR A 190 6.78 9.04 -3.48
C TYR A 190 7.11 8.98 -2.01
N GLY A 191 7.01 10.13 -1.34
CA GLY A 191 7.07 10.25 0.12
C GLY A 191 5.68 10.45 0.71
N VAL A 192 5.38 9.77 1.81
CA VAL A 192 4.12 9.90 2.56
C VAL A 192 4.42 10.35 3.98
N ALA A 193 3.68 11.32 4.50
CA ALA A 193 3.80 11.72 5.90
C ALA A 193 2.45 12.02 6.56
N PHE A 194 2.36 11.72 7.85
CA PHE A 194 1.27 12.08 8.76
C PHE A 194 1.85 12.89 9.91
N ILE A 195 1.28 14.06 10.17
CA ILE A 195 1.92 15.12 10.94
C ILE A 195 0.91 15.77 11.89
N GLY A 196 1.28 15.92 13.16
CA GLY A 196 0.50 16.67 14.15
C GLY A 196 -0.88 16.08 14.47
N LEU A 197 -1.13 14.81 14.13
CA LEU A 197 -2.40 14.15 14.42
C LEU A 197 -2.61 13.96 15.92
N THR A 198 -3.88 14.04 16.34
CA THR A 198 -4.33 13.67 17.68
C THR A 198 -5.29 12.49 17.63
N ASP A 199 -5.48 11.79 18.74
CA ASP A 199 -6.52 10.78 18.90
C ASP A 199 -7.91 11.43 19.15
N LEU A 200 -8.94 10.59 19.29
CA LEU A 200 -10.31 11.02 19.59
C LEU A 200 -10.47 11.69 20.97
N SER A 201 -9.48 11.55 21.87
CA SER A 201 -9.46 12.21 23.18
C SER A 201 -8.67 13.52 23.18
N GLY A 202 -8.05 13.88 22.04
CA GLY A 202 -7.23 15.08 21.88
C GLY A 202 -5.76 14.92 22.28
N ASN A 203 -5.29 13.70 22.59
CA ASN A 203 -3.87 13.45 22.85
C ASN A 203 -3.12 13.33 21.52
N PRO A 204 -1.86 13.79 21.41
CA PRO A 204 -1.04 13.54 20.23
C PRO A 204 -0.95 12.05 19.91
N ILE A 205 -1.04 11.69 18.63
CA ILE A 205 -0.70 10.34 18.17
C ILE A 205 0.78 10.09 18.44
N THR A 206 1.09 8.93 19.00
CA THR A 206 2.47 8.50 19.25
C THR A 206 3.05 7.85 17.99
N PRO A 207 4.24 8.26 17.53
CA PRO A 207 4.98 7.54 16.48
C PRO A 207 5.29 6.10 16.91
N SER A 208 5.62 5.22 15.95
CA SER A 208 6.22 3.92 16.30
C SER A 208 7.61 4.14 16.94
N PRO A 209 8.12 3.18 17.74
CA PRO A 209 9.48 3.27 18.27
C PRO A 209 10.55 3.47 17.19
N ALA A 210 10.38 2.83 16.03
CA ALA A 210 11.26 2.99 14.88
C ALA A 210 11.19 4.41 14.29
N MET A 211 9.99 4.96 14.10
CA MET A 211 9.85 6.32 13.59
C MET A 211 10.38 7.36 14.59
N GLN A 212 10.18 7.12 15.88
CA GLN A 212 10.72 7.97 16.94
C GLN A 212 12.26 7.95 16.92
N ALA A 213 12.90 6.78 16.78
CA ALA A 213 14.36 6.68 16.65
C ALA A 213 14.90 7.43 15.42
N ILE A 214 14.18 7.40 14.29
CA ILE A 214 14.53 8.21 13.11
C ILE A 214 14.40 9.71 13.38
N ILE A 215 13.35 10.14 14.08
CA ILE A 215 13.15 11.54 14.48
C ILE A 215 14.26 12.03 15.43
N ASP A 216 14.67 11.17 16.38
CA ASP A 216 15.65 11.50 17.40
C ASP A 216 17.11 11.38 16.90
N GLY A 217 17.31 10.75 15.73
CA GLY A 217 18.64 10.48 15.15
C GLY A 217 19.34 9.27 15.78
N ASP A 218 18.61 8.42 16.48
CA ASP A 218 19.12 7.22 17.14
C ASP A 218 19.16 6.03 16.17
N GLU A 219 20.27 5.29 16.15
CA GLU A 219 20.37 4.00 15.44
C GLU A 219 19.39 2.99 16.03
N THR A 220 18.88 2.07 15.21
CA THR A 220 18.04 0.95 15.67
C THR A 220 18.74 -0.40 15.52
N THR A 221 18.24 -1.40 16.25
CA THR A 221 18.68 -2.79 16.08
C THR A 221 18.14 -3.46 14.80
N SER A 222 17.38 -2.75 13.95
CA SER A 222 16.70 -3.31 12.79
C SER A 222 17.45 -3.00 11.49
N PRO A 223 18.11 -4.00 10.85
CA PRO A 223 18.84 -3.76 9.60
C PRO A 223 17.95 -3.25 8.46
N ASP A 224 16.68 -3.66 8.41
CA ASP A 224 15.71 -3.19 7.41
C ASP A 224 15.46 -1.68 7.54
N ILE A 225 15.27 -1.17 8.77
CA ILE A 225 15.09 0.26 9.01
C ILE A 225 16.36 1.02 8.67
N GLU A 226 17.52 0.56 9.14
CA GLU A 226 18.80 1.22 8.88
C GLU A 226 19.15 1.28 7.40
N SER A 227 18.76 0.26 6.61
CA SER A 227 18.98 0.27 5.15
C SER A 227 18.16 1.32 4.40
N ARG A 228 17.07 1.81 5.01
CA ARG A 228 16.14 2.81 4.44
C ARG A 228 16.17 4.14 5.16
N ARG A 229 16.95 4.27 6.23
CA ARG A 229 17.01 5.48 7.05
C ARG A 229 17.34 6.72 6.22
N ASP A 230 18.40 6.64 5.42
CA ASP A 230 18.87 7.76 4.61
C ASP A 230 17.78 8.29 3.66
N GLU A 231 16.98 7.42 3.03
CA GLU A 231 15.90 7.86 2.12
C GLU A 231 14.74 8.51 2.89
N ILE A 232 14.41 8.01 4.08
CA ILE A 232 13.35 8.55 4.93
C ILE A 232 13.78 9.91 5.50
N GLU A 233 14.99 10.00 6.05
CA GLU A 233 15.54 11.25 6.58
C GLU A 233 15.71 12.30 5.49
N ALA A 234 16.16 11.91 4.28
CA ALA A 234 16.22 12.82 3.14
C ALA A 234 14.84 13.36 2.75
N PHE A 235 13.81 12.50 2.73
CA PHE A 235 12.43 12.94 2.49
C PHE A 235 11.96 13.93 3.55
N ILE A 236 12.11 13.59 4.84
CA ILE A 236 11.68 14.43 5.96
C ILE A 236 12.43 15.77 5.93
N GLY A 237 13.77 15.75 5.92
CA GLY A 237 14.61 16.94 6.01
C GLY A 237 14.51 17.87 4.81
N SER A 238 14.28 17.33 3.61
CA SER A 238 14.25 18.16 2.38
C SER A 238 12.85 18.67 2.02
N HIS A 239 11.79 18.04 2.52
CA HIS A 239 10.43 18.33 2.04
C HIS A 239 9.40 18.58 3.16
N LEU A 240 9.76 18.39 4.42
CA LEU A 240 8.90 18.68 5.58
C LEU A 240 9.47 19.81 6.45
N ASP A 241 10.30 20.69 5.90
CA ASP A 241 10.91 21.84 6.58
C ASP A 241 9.89 22.85 7.15
N ALA A 242 8.70 22.91 6.57
CA ALA A 242 7.57 23.69 7.07
C ALA A 242 6.95 23.12 8.37
N TYR A 243 7.37 21.93 8.82
CA TYR A 243 6.86 21.25 10.00
C TYR A 243 7.95 21.10 11.06
N ASP A 244 7.53 21.04 12.32
CA ASP A 244 8.42 20.64 13.40
C ASP A 244 8.66 19.12 13.31
N LEU A 245 9.92 18.68 13.37
CA LEU A 245 10.30 17.28 13.24
C LEU A 245 9.57 16.40 14.27
N ILE A 246 9.39 16.89 15.50
CA ILE A 246 8.69 16.17 16.58
C ILE A 246 7.19 15.95 16.29
N SER A 247 6.63 16.70 15.33
CA SER A 247 5.25 16.57 14.92
C SER A 247 5.01 15.44 13.91
N VAL A 248 6.06 14.92 13.27
CA VAL A 248 5.97 13.78 12.34
C VAL A 248 5.58 12.51 13.12
N LYS A 249 4.48 11.87 12.71
CA LYS A 249 3.91 10.67 13.37
C LYS A 249 4.11 9.39 12.58
N ALA A 250 4.17 9.51 11.26
CA ALA A 250 4.61 8.46 10.35
C ALA A 250 5.17 9.13 9.10
N ALA A 251 6.29 8.63 8.58
CA ALA A 251 6.85 9.05 7.31
C ALA A 251 7.56 7.86 6.64
N TRP A 252 7.34 7.65 5.35
CA TRP A 252 7.98 6.58 4.60
C TRP A 252 8.02 6.90 3.10
N VAL A 253 8.79 6.09 2.37
CA VAL A 253 9.00 6.24 0.94
C VAL A 253 8.62 4.94 0.21
N PHE A 254 8.06 5.07 -1.00
CA PHE A 254 7.81 3.94 -1.89
C PHE A 254 8.07 4.29 -3.36
N HIS A 255 8.37 3.29 -4.19
CA HIS A 255 8.60 3.47 -5.63
C HIS A 255 7.55 2.74 -6.50
N THR A 256 7.00 3.45 -7.49
CA THR A 256 6.01 2.88 -8.43
C THR A 256 6.66 2.11 -9.57
N ALA A 257 5.98 1.05 -10.04
CA ALA A 257 6.44 0.23 -11.16
C ALA A 257 6.55 1.03 -12.47
N SER A 258 7.37 0.54 -13.39
CA SER A 258 7.44 1.05 -14.75
C SER A 258 6.19 0.72 -15.55
N SER A 259 5.93 1.53 -16.59
CA SER A 259 4.88 1.22 -17.57
C SER A 259 5.13 -0.11 -18.26
N GLN A 260 6.40 -0.46 -18.54
CA GLN A 260 6.76 -1.72 -19.16
C GLN A 260 6.36 -2.91 -18.26
N SER A 261 6.69 -2.86 -16.97
CA SER A 261 6.36 -3.94 -16.03
C SER A 261 4.85 -4.15 -15.88
N ILE A 262 4.08 -3.07 -15.76
CA ILE A 262 2.63 -3.12 -15.57
C ILE A 262 1.92 -3.67 -16.81
N LEU A 263 2.37 -3.29 -18.01
CA LEU A 263 1.71 -3.63 -19.27
C LEU A 263 2.29 -4.86 -19.96
N SER A 264 3.34 -5.48 -19.40
CA SER A 264 4.09 -6.55 -20.05
C SER A 264 3.19 -7.71 -20.49
N ASP A 265 2.30 -8.18 -19.60
CA ASP A 265 1.43 -9.32 -19.88
C ASP A 265 0.50 -9.02 -21.07
N ILE A 266 -0.26 -7.91 -21.02
CA ILE A 266 -1.24 -7.58 -22.06
C ILE A 266 -0.57 -7.19 -23.38
N SER A 267 0.58 -6.52 -23.33
CA SER A 267 1.33 -6.14 -24.53
C SER A 267 1.91 -7.36 -25.25
N THR A 268 2.45 -8.31 -24.49
CA THR A 268 2.99 -9.58 -25.03
C THR A 268 1.89 -10.40 -25.67
N MET A 269 0.81 -10.67 -24.94
CA MET A 269 -0.33 -11.45 -25.47
C MET A 269 -0.94 -10.77 -26.69
N ARG A 270 -1.15 -9.45 -26.66
CA ARG A 270 -1.71 -8.70 -27.79
C ARG A 270 -0.84 -8.83 -29.04
N SER A 271 0.48 -8.64 -28.90
CA SER A 271 1.41 -8.67 -30.03
C SER A 271 1.51 -10.06 -30.65
N ASP A 272 1.59 -11.11 -29.81
CA ASP A 272 1.59 -12.50 -30.27
C ASP A 272 0.24 -12.89 -30.91
N ALA A 273 -0.88 -12.51 -30.28
CA ALA A 273 -2.21 -12.81 -30.80
C ALA A 273 -2.47 -12.14 -32.17
N LEU A 274 -2.10 -10.87 -32.34
CA LEU A 274 -2.24 -10.17 -33.62
C LEU A 274 -1.40 -10.84 -34.72
N THR A 275 -0.21 -11.32 -34.39
CA THR A 275 0.66 -12.03 -35.33
C THR A 275 0.04 -13.37 -35.76
N ARG A 276 -0.56 -14.12 -34.82
CA ARG A 276 -1.20 -15.41 -35.09
C ARG A 276 -2.49 -15.29 -35.87
N LEU A 277 -3.30 -14.28 -35.56
CA LEU A 277 -4.57 -14.03 -36.22
C LEU A 277 -4.38 -13.63 -37.69
N GLY A 278 -3.33 -12.84 -38.00
CA GLY A 278 -3.15 -12.30 -39.34
C GLY A 278 -4.27 -11.33 -39.75
N GLU A 279 -4.33 -10.97 -41.04
CA GLU A 279 -5.34 -10.03 -41.55
C GLU A 279 -6.75 -10.64 -41.64
N ASP A 280 -6.84 -11.96 -41.85
CA ASP A 280 -8.10 -12.67 -42.09
C ASP A 280 -8.68 -13.35 -40.83
N GLY A 281 -7.92 -13.40 -39.74
CA GLY A 281 -8.24 -14.24 -38.58
C GLY A 281 -7.95 -15.73 -38.82
N ILE A 282 -8.27 -16.56 -37.83
CA ILE A 282 -8.02 -18.02 -37.89
C ILE A 282 -9.27 -18.78 -38.35
N GLY A 283 -10.41 -18.55 -37.68
CA GLY A 283 -11.64 -19.26 -37.95
C GLY A 283 -12.86 -18.56 -37.38
N CYS A 284 -14.00 -18.70 -38.07
CA CYS A 284 -15.30 -18.21 -37.62
C CYS A 284 -16.39 -19.17 -38.11
N THR A 285 -17.15 -19.73 -37.16
CA THR A 285 -18.24 -20.66 -37.43
C THR A 285 -19.55 -20.06 -36.95
N VAL A 286 -20.46 -19.76 -37.88
CA VAL A 286 -21.83 -19.35 -37.54
C VAL A 286 -22.67 -20.59 -37.25
N THR A 287 -23.27 -20.64 -36.06
CA THR A 287 -24.11 -21.75 -35.59
C THR A 287 -25.61 -21.42 -35.62
N SER A 288 -25.98 -20.14 -35.50
CA SER A 288 -27.36 -19.67 -35.60
C SER A 288 -27.46 -18.31 -36.28
N SER A 289 -28.55 -18.10 -37.01
CA SER A 289 -28.96 -16.82 -37.57
C SER A 289 -30.46 -16.70 -37.46
N GLU A 290 -30.94 -15.76 -36.65
CA GLU A 290 -32.35 -15.54 -36.34
C GLU A 290 -32.76 -14.13 -36.75
N ASP A 291 -33.71 -14.03 -37.68
CA ASP A 291 -34.29 -12.74 -38.08
C ASP A 291 -35.38 -12.32 -37.09
N ASN A 292 -35.54 -11.01 -36.88
CA ASN A 292 -36.53 -10.43 -35.97
C ASN A 292 -36.50 -11.04 -34.55
N TYR A 293 -35.30 -11.23 -34.00
CA TYR A 293 -35.17 -11.82 -32.67
C TYR A 293 -35.90 -10.97 -31.61
N GLY A 294 -36.87 -11.58 -30.91
CA GLY A 294 -37.72 -10.90 -29.93
C GLY A 294 -39.08 -10.44 -30.45
N ASP A 295 -39.36 -10.64 -31.75
CA ASP A 295 -40.64 -10.32 -32.41
C ASP A 295 -41.11 -8.87 -32.16
N ASP A 296 -40.18 -7.91 -32.08
CA ASP A 296 -40.47 -6.51 -31.78
C ASP A 296 -40.03 -5.52 -32.87
N ASP A 297 -39.58 -6.03 -34.02
CA ASP A 297 -39.11 -5.31 -35.20
C ASP A 297 -37.94 -4.33 -34.91
N LYS A 298 -37.23 -4.50 -33.78
CA LYS A 298 -36.05 -3.67 -33.46
C LYS A 298 -34.73 -4.31 -33.82
N LEU A 299 -34.68 -5.64 -33.88
CA LEU A 299 -33.49 -6.40 -34.24
C LEU A 299 -33.69 -7.01 -35.63
N TYR A 300 -32.85 -6.61 -36.58
CA TYR A 300 -32.84 -7.23 -37.90
C TYR A 300 -32.45 -8.70 -37.79
N ARG A 301 -31.33 -8.95 -37.10
CA ARG A 301 -30.76 -10.30 -37.00
C ARG A 301 -29.95 -10.48 -35.73
N ARG A 302 -30.10 -11.66 -35.12
CA ARG A 302 -29.16 -12.18 -34.12
C ARG A 302 -28.35 -13.31 -34.75
N ILE A 303 -27.03 -13.24 -34.64
CA ILE A 303 -26.08 -14.23 -35.12
C ILE A 303 -25.38 -14.83 -33.90
N ARG A 304 -25.29 -16.16 -33.85
CA ARG A 304 -24.48 -16.87 -32.86
C ARG A 304 -23.43 -17.71 -33.58
N GLY A 305 -22.29 -17.88 -32.94
CA GLY A 305 -21.21 -18.66 -33.50
C GLY A 305 -20.02 -18.77 -32.56
N THR A 306 -18.93 -19.28 -33.09
CA THR A 306 -17.61 -19.27 -32.46
C THR A 306 -16.61 -18.58 -33.36
N PHE A 307 -15.59 -17.97 -32.77
CA PHE A 307 -14.39 -17.56 -33.48
C PHE A 307 -13.17 -18.18 -32.80
N THR A 308 -12.16 -18.51 -33.61
CA THR A 308 -10.91 -19.10 -33.13
C THR A 308 -9.98 -18.00 -32.63
N ALA A 309 -9.47 -18.12 -31.40
CA ALA A 309 -8.56 -17.17 -30.79
C ALA A 309 -7.41 -17.87 -30.05
N PRO A 310 -6.18 -17.31 -30.08
CA PRO A 310 -5.06 -17.82 -29.29
C PRO A 310 -5.34 -17.77 -27.78
N GLN A 311 -5.08 -18.87 -27.07
CA GLN A 311 -5.23 -19.01 -25.62
C GLN A 311 -3.88 -18.93 -24.91
N TYR A 312 -3.86 -18.24 -23.77
CA TYR A 312 -2.68 -18.07 -22.91
C TYR A 312 -2.89 -18.60 -21.47
N LEU A 313 -4.07 -19.18 -21.21
CA LEU A 313 -4.44 -19.75 -19.92
C LEU A 313 -4.25 -21.27 -19.92
N GLU A 314 -4.03 -21.85 -18.74
CA GLU A 314 -3.95 -23.30 -18.53
C GLU A 314 -5.23 -24.03 -18.93
N SER A 315 -6.38 -23.34 -18.88
CA SER A 315 -7.70 -23.86 -19.19
C SER A 315 -8.65 -22.72 -19.55
N GLN A 316 -9.72 -23.03 -20.30
CA GLN A 316 -10.83 -22.11 -20.51
C GLN A 316 -11.82 -22.10 -19.33
N ASN A 317 -11.73 -23.07 -18.42
CA ASN A 317 -12.59 -23.14 -17.26
C ASN A 317 -11.98 -22.37 -16.08
N PRO A 318 -12.65 -21.34 -15.55
CA PRO A 318 -12.16 -20.65 -14.36
C PRO A 318 -12.28 -21.52 -13.09
N PRO A 319 -11.36 -21.39 -12.12
CA PRO A 319 -10.15 -20.55 -12.16
C PRO A 319 -9.05 -21.17 -13.04
N ALA A 320 -8.36 -20.34 -13.82
CA ALA A 320 -7.21 -20.73 -14.64
C ALA A 320 -6.13 -19.65 -14.57
N LEU A 321 -4.86 -20.07 -14.52
CA LEU A 321 -3.72 -19.16 -14.49
C LEU A 321 -3.21 -18.89 -15.90
N LEU A 322 -2.48 -17.77 -16.06
CA LEU A 322 -1.67 -17.53 -17.25
C LEU A 322 -0.52 -18.53 -17.29
N VAL A 323 -0.34 -19.19 -18.43
CA VAL A 323 0.84 -20.01 -18.69
C VAL A 323 1.99 -19.06 -18.97
N ARG A 324 3.10 -19.22 -18.23
CA ARG A 324 4.28 -18.36 -18.31
C ARG A 324 5.51 -19.14 -18.75
N GLY A 325 6.37 -18.48 -19.51
CA GLY A 325 7.68 -19.00 -19.90
C GLY A 325 8.73 -18.86 -18.81
N ASN A 326 9.97 -19.28 -19.12
CA ASN A 326 11.13 -19.08 -18.23
C ASN A 326 11.44 -17.60 -17.97
N ASP A 327 11.00 -16.71 -18.85
CA ASP A 327 11.07 -15.25 -18.75
C ASP A 327 9.90 -14.65 -17.97
N SER A 328 9.00 -15.48 -17.41
CA SER A 328 7.77 -15.08 -16.74
C SER A 328 6.76 -14.34 -17.63
N LEU A 329 6.96 -14.30 -18.94
CA LEU A 329 6.01 -13.71 -19.89
C LEU A 329 4.92 -14.71 -20.28
N PRO A 330 3.69 -14.25 -20.58
CA PRO A 330 2.62 -15.12 -21.04
C PRO A 330 3.01 -15.89 -22.31
N GLN A 331 2.66 -17.17 -22.35
CA GLN A 331 2.93 -18.05 -23.47
C GLN A 331 1.65 -18.57 -24.10
N TYR A 332 1.65 -18.62 -25.42
CA TYR A 332 0.62 -19.31 -26.18
C TYR A 332 0.57 -20.80 -25.79
N VAL A 333 -0.65 -21.30 -25.61
CA VAL A 333 -0.93 -22.69 -25.26
C VAL A 333 -1.49 -23.42 -26.48
N GLU A 334 -2.65 -22.99 -26.94
CA GLU A 334 -3.39 -23.57 -28.07
C GLU A 334 -4.36 -22.53 -28.65
N ASP A 335 -4.97 -22.86 -29.79
CA ASP A 335 -6.10 -22.10 -30.31
C ASP A 335 -7.39 -22.58 -29.64
N SER A 336 -8.29 -21.64 -29.35
CA SER A 336 -9.53 -21.86 -28.62
C SER A 336 -10.74 -21.32 -29.38
N GLU A 337 -11.88 -22.00 -29.28
CA GLU A 337 -13.15 -21.54 -29.86
C GLU A 337 -13.89 -20.68 -28.84
N ILE A 338 -14.00 -19.38 -29.11
CA ILE A 338 -14.67 -18.42 -28.24
C ILE A 338 -16.09 -18.17 -28.77
N PRO A 339 -17.13 -18.42 -27.97
CA PRO A 339 -18.50 -18.15 -28.39
C PRO A 339 -18.73 -16.65 -28.53
N PHE A 340 -19.53 -16.27 -29.52
CA PHE A 340 -20.01 -14.91 -29.67
C PHE A 340 -21.51 -14.87 -29.96
N THR A 341 -22.15 -13.79 -29.52
CA THR A 341 -23.49 -13.37 -29.97
C THR A 341 -23.37 -11.97 -30.55
N MET A 342 -23.81 -11.81 -31.79
CA MET A 342 -23.87 -10.53 -32.50
C MET A 342 -25.32 -10.17 -32.76
N VAL A 343 -25.68 -8.92 -32.52
CA VAL A 343 -27.00 -8.38 -32.83
C VAL A 343 -26.87 -7.23 -33.82
N ILE A 344 -27.71 -7.24 -34.85
CA ILE A 344 -27.77 -6.22 -35.89
C ILE A 344 -29.10 -5.46 -35.71
N PRO A 345 -29.08 -4.18 -35.34
CA PRO A 345 -30.29 -3.37 -35.23
C PRO A 345 -31.05 -3.22 -36.55
N GLN A 346 -32.39 -3.21 -36.50
CA GLN A 346 -33.26 -3.05 -37.67
C GLN A 346 -33.01 -1.74 -38.42
N VAL A 347 -32.74 -0.66 -37.70
CA VAL A 347 -32.48 0.66 -38.30
C VAL A 347 -31.31 0.65 -39.29
N LEU A 348 -30.27 -0.17 -39.07
CA LEU A 348 -29.15 -0.28 -39.99
C LEU A 348 -29.55 -0.97 -41.31
N ALA A 349 -30.43 -1.97 -41.21
CA ALA A 349 -30.97 -2.66 -42.38
C ALA A 349 -31.92 -1.74 -43.18
N ASP A 350 -32.79 -1.00 -42.49
CA ASP A 350 -33.75 -0.08 -43.13
C ASP A 350 -33.05 1.07 -43.87
N LEU A 351 -31.98 1.60 -43.28
CA LEU A 351 -31.17 2.67 -43.88
C LEU A 351 -30.14 2.16 -44.90
N ASN A 352 -29.92 0.84 -44.95
CA ASN A 352 -28.89 0.19 -45.76
C ASN A 352 -27.49 0.79 -45.50
N GLU A 353 -27.13 0.93 -44.23
CA GLU A 353 -25.87 1.51 -43.78
C GLU A 353 -25.17 0.63 -42.74
N SER A 354 -23.85 0.82 -42.59
CA SER A 354 -23.06 0.18 -41.55
C SER A 354 -23.08 1.00 -40.26
N GLY A 355 -23.17 0.32 -39.12
CA GLY A 355 -23.03 0.93 -37.79
C GLY A 355 -21.68 0.65 -37.14
N PRO A 356 -21.32 1.39 -36.07
CA PRO A 356 -20.15 1.09 -35.27
C PRO A 356 -20.32 -0.28 -34.57
N LEU A 357 -19.24 -1.07 -34.55
CA LEU A 357 -19.21 -2.30 -33.76
C LEU A 357 -18.97 -1.95 -32.28
N VAL A 358 -19.87 -2.40 -31.42
CA VAL A 358 -19.69 -2.35 -29.96
C VAL A 358 -19.45 -3.77 -29.47
N VAL A 359 -18.25 -4.01 -28.93
CA VAL A 359 -17.88 -5.31 -28.36
C VAL A 359 -18.05 -5.24 -26.85
N PHE A 360 -18.82 -6.19 -26.30
CA PHE A 360 -19.00 -6.34 -24.86
C PHE A 360 -18.56 -7.74 -24.46
N GLY A 361 -17.47 -7.84 -23.70
CA GLY A 361 -17.03 -9.10 -23.10
C GLY A 361 -17.77 -9.34 -21.80
N HIS A 362 -18.43 -10.50 -21.64
CA HIS A 362 -19.20 -10.79 -20.42
C HIS A 362 -18.31 -10.94 -19.17
N GLY A 363 -17.00 -11.20 -19.33
CA GLY A 363 -16.10 -11.50 -18.22
C GLY A 363 -16.61 -12.65 -17.35
N PHE A 364 -17.03 -12.36 -16.12
CA PHE A 364 -17.61 -13.34 -15.19
C PHE A 364 -19.13 -13.56 -15.35
N LEU A 365 -19.80 -12.89 -16.28
CA LEU A 365 -21.27 -12.80 -16.36
C LEU A 365 -21.94 -13.76 -17.37
N GLY A 366 -21.35 -14.92 -17.67
CA GLY A 366 -22.01 -15.99 -18.44
C GLY A 366 -21.37 -16.25 -19.80
N THR A 367 -22.16 -16.48 -20.85
CA THR A 367 -21.70 -16.79 -22.22
C THR A 367 -22.04 -15.68 -23.23
N GLY A 368 -22.66 -14.59 -22.77
CA GLY A 368 -23.17 -13.53 -23.65
C GLY A 368 -24.42 -13.94 -24.45
N GLU A 369 -25.00 -15.10 -24.18
CA GLU A 369 -26.21 -15.62 -24.85
C GLU A 369 -27.53 -15.00 -24.36
N GLY A 370 -27.46 -13.88 -23.63
CA GLY A 370 -28.62 -13.19 -23.06
C GLY A 370 -29.77 -12.97 -24.02
#